data_AF-A0A438E9I6-F1
#
_entry.id   AF-A0A438E9I6-F1
#
_cell.length_a   1.000
_cell.length_b   1.000
_cell.length_c   1.000
_cell.angle_alpha   90.00
_cell.angle_beta   90.00
_cell.angle_gamma   90.00
#
_symmetry.space_group_name_H-M   'P 1'
#
loop_
_entity.id
_entity.type
_entity.pdbx_description
1 polymer ?
#
loop_
_entity_poly.entity_id
_entity_poly.type
_entity_poly.pdbx_seq_one_letter_code
_entity_poly.pdbx_strand_id
1 'polypeptide(L)'
;MTLRNNESSAILEGYLDPEYYMSQQLTEKSDVYSFGVLMLELISARKPIERGKYIVKEVKIEMDKTKDLYNLQGLLDPTLGTTLGGFNKFVDLALRCVEESGADRPRMGEVVKEIENIMQLAV
;
A
#
# COMPACT_ATOMS: atom_id res chain seq x y z
N MET A 1 -8.33 2.79 28.86
CA MET A 1 -7.46 1.63 28.57
C MET A 1 -7.90 0.86 27.32
N THR A 2 -9.20 0.88 26.96
CA THR A 2 -9.76 0.17 25.78
C THR A 2 -9.38 0.77 24.42
N LEU A 3 -9.15 2.09 24.32
CA LEU A 3 -8.82 2.76 23.05
C LEU A 3 -7.44 2.36 22.50
N ARG A 4 -6.43 2.17 23.36
CA ARG A 4 -5.09 1.75 22.93
C ARG A 4 -5.08 0.32 22.38
N ASN A 5 -5.89 -0.57 22.96
CA ASN A 5 -5.99 -1.95 22.48
C ASN A 5 -6.69 -2.03 21.11
N ASN A 6 -7.68 -1.17 20.86
CA ASN A 6 -8.35 -1.11 19.56
C ASN A 6 -7.44 -0.54 18.46
N GLU A 7 -6.62 0.47 18.79
CA GLU A 7 -5.67 1.04 17.83
C GLU A 7 -4.53 0.08 17.46
N SER A 8 -4.00 -0.68 18.43
CA SER A 8 -2.99 -1.71 18.14
C SER A 8 -3.54 -2.87 17.30
N SER A 9 -4.82 -3.23 17.48
CA SER A 9 -5.48 -4.26 16.68
C SER A 9 -5.66 -3.81 15.23
N ALA A 10 -6.16 -2.59 15.01
CA ALA A 10 -6.37 -2.03 13.67
C ALA A 10 -5.08 -1.87 12.86
N ILE A 11 -3.95 -1.59 13.54
CA ILE A 11 -2.63 -1.58 12.91
C ILE A 11 -2.30 -2.99 12.41
N LEU A 12 -2.35 -4.02 13.27
CA LEU A 12 -2.02 -5.39 12.88
C LEU A 12 -2.97 -5.94 11.80
N GLU A 13 -4.27 -5.72 11.94
CA GLU A 13 -5.29 -6.15 10.98
C GLU A 13 -5.11 -5.48 9.62
N GLY A 14 -4.65 -4.23 9.59
CA GLY A 14 -4.47 -3.47 8.37
C GLY A 14 -3.36 -4.00 7.45
N TYR A 15 -2.30 -4.61 7.99
CA TYR A 15 -1.23 -5.21 7.19
C TYR A 15 -1.46 -6.70 6.92
N LEU A 16 -2.54 -7.29 7.45
CA LEU A 16 -2.74 -8.73 7.41
C LEU A 16 -3.07 -9.19 6.00
N ASP A 17 -2.27 -10.11 5.48
CA ASP A 17 -2.51 -10.76 4.20
C ASP A 17 -3.83 -11.57 4.24
N PRO A 18 -4.81 -11.29 3.35
CA PRO A 18 -6.07 -12.02 3.31
C PRO A 18 -5.88 -13.51 2.99
N GLU A 19 -4.90 -13.88 2.18
CA GLU A 19 -4.61 -15.27 1.84
C GLU A 19 -4.03 -16.01 3.06
N TYR A 20 -3.14 -15.36 3.81
CA TYR A 20 -2.66 -15.88 5.09
C TYR A 20 -3.80 -16.05 6.10
N TYR A 21 -4.67 -15.06 6.24
CA TYR A 21 -5.81 -15.12 7.16
C TYR A 21 -6.72 -16.33 6.86
N MET A 22 -6.97 -16.60 5.58
CA MET A 22 -7.83 -17.70 5.15
C MET A 22 -7.14 -19.06 5.20
N SER A 23 -5.88 -19.15 4.78
CA SER A 23 -5.15 -20.42 4.67
C SER A 23 -4.43 -20.84 5.96
N GLN A 24 -4.16 -19.89 6.86
CA GLN A 24 -3.26 -20.01 8.01
C GLN A 24 -1.82 -20.39 7.61
N GLN A 25 -1.42 -20.16 6.36
CA GLN A 25 -0.07 -20.44 5.86
C GLN A 25 0.69 -19.15 5.65
N LEU A 26 1.65 -18.88 6.53
CA LEU A 26 2.53 -17.72 6.40
C LEU A 26 3.56 -18.00 5.31
N THR A 27 3.68 -17.08 4.35
CA THR A 27 4.63 -17.20 3.23
C THR A 27 5.37 -15.88 3.01
N GLU A 28 6.43 -15.90 2.20
CA GLU A 28 7.11 -14.67 1.75
C GLU A 28 6.14 -13.70 1.04
N LYS A 29 5.03 -14.20 0.46
CA LYS A 29 4.01 -13.36 -0.18
C LYS A 29 3.17 -12.57 0.81
N SER A 30 3.07 -13.03 2.05
CA SER A 30 2.41 -12.30 3.12
C SER A 30 3.22 -11.05 3.52
N ASP A 31 4.54 -11.18 3.56
CA ASP A 31 5.44 -10.03 3.79
C ASP A 31 5.34 -9.01 2.64
N VAL A 32 5.26 -9.48 1.39
CA VAL A 32 5.05 -8.59 0.21
C VAL A 32 3.73 -7.83 0.34
N TYR A 33 2.65 -8.48 0.79
CA TYR A 33 1.36 -7.81 1.01
C TYR A 33 1.47 -6.71 2.06
N SER A 34 1.99 -7.05 3.25
CA SER A 34 2.18 -6.08 4.33
C SER A 34 3.06 -4.90 3.90
N PHE A 35 4.10 -5.17 3.11
CA PHE A 35 4.95 -4.11 2.54
C PHE A 35 4.20 -3.23 1.54
N GLY A 36 3.33 -3.79 0.70
CA GLY A 36 2.47 -3.02 -0.20
C GLY A 36 1.51 -2.10 0.55
N VAL A 37 0.95 -2.55 1.66
CA VAL A 37 0.13 -1.70 2.55
C VAL A 37 0.97 -0.56 3.15
N LEU A 38 2.19 -0.86 3.62
CA LEU A 38 3.12 0.15 4.12
C LEU A 38 3.46 1.20 3.05
N MET A 39 3.66 0.80 1.79
CA MET A 39 3.88 1.75 0.69
C MET A 39 2.71 2.74 0.55
N LEU A 40 1.46 2.27 0.67
CA LEU A 40 0.29 3.14 0.60
C LEU A 40 0.15 4.04 1.83
N GLU A 41 0.47 3.53 3.02
CA GLU A 41 0.55 4.33 4.24
C GLU A 41 1.57 5.46 4.09
N LEU A 42 2.77 5.19 3.54
CA LEU A 42 3.81 6.19 3.35
C LEU A 42 3.37 7.36 2.47
N ILE A 43 2.62 7.12 1.40
CA ILE A 43 2.18 8.20 0.50
C ILE A 43 0.97 8.98 1.01
N SER A 44 0.25 8.44 1.99
CA SER A 44 -0.95 9.07 2.54
C SER A 44 -0.75 9.68 3.92
N ALA A 45 0.29 9.24 4.64
CA ALA A 45 0.49 9.46 6.07
C ALA A 45 -0.72 9.05 6.93
N ARG A 46 -1.51 8.06 6.47
CA ARG A 46 -2.68 7.52 7.16
C ARG A 46 -2.42 6.08 7.57
N LYS A 47 -2.86 5.74 8.79
CA LYS A 47 -2.87 4.35 9.26
C LYS A 47 -3.62 3.46 8.24
N PRO A 48 -3.24 2.18 8.07
CA PRO A 48 -3.88 1.31 7.09
C PRO A 48 -5.40 1.19 7.28
N ILE A 49 -5.84 1.15 8.54
CA ILE A 49 -7.25 1.23 8.90
C ILE A 49 -7.47 2.49 9.75
N GLU A 50 -8.26 3.43 9.23
CA GLU A 50 -8.64 4.64 9.92
C GLU A 50 -10.15 4.86 9.81
N ARG A 51 -10.83 5.07 10.95
CA ARG A 51 -12.29 5.29 11.01
C ARG A 51 -13.10 4.21 10.27
N GLY A 52 -12.63 2.96 10.31
CA GLY A 52 -13.28 1.81 9.66
C GLY A 52 -13.07 1.73 8.14
N LYS A 53 -12.23 2.61 7.56
CA LYS A 53 -11.85 2.58 6.15
C LYS A 53 -10.48 1.94 6.00
N TYR A 54 -10.35 1.04 5.03
CA TYR A 54 -9.09 0.38 4.70
C TYR A 54 -8.42 1.06 3.51
N ILE A 55 -7.16 1.47 3.67
CA ILE A 55 -6.44 2.29 2.70
C ILE A 55 -6.36 1.66 1.31
N VAL A 56 -6.10 0.34 1.22
CA VAL A 56 -6.02 -0.37 -0.08
C VAL A 56 -7.34 -0.24 -0.83
N LYS A 57 -8.47 -0.35 -0.12
CA LYS A 57 -9.81 -0.23 -0.70
C LYS A 57 -10.10 1.20 -1.16
N GLU A 58 -9.77 2.20 -0.35
CA GLU A 58 -9.98 3.61 -0.72
C GLU A 58 -9.16 3.97 -1.96
N VAL A 59 -7.88 3.58 -2.03
CA VAL A 59 -7.03 3.78 -3.21
C VAL A 59 -7.63 3.09 -4.44
N LYS A 60 -8.01 1.81 -4.34
CA LYS A 60 -8.61 1.08 -5.47
C LYS A 60 -9.93 1.70 -5.98
N ILE A 61 -10.72 2.34 -5.10
CA ILE A 61 -11.99 2.99 -5.47
C ILE A 61 -11.76 4.37 -6.11
N GLU A 62 -10.86 5.17 -5.56
CA GLU A 62 -10.65 6.55 -6.01
C GLU A 62 -9.73 6.66 -7.23
N MET A 63 -8.91 5.63 -7.47
CA MET A 63 -7.90 5.62 -8.53
C MET A 63 -8.53 5.73 -9.92
N ASP A 64 -8.08 6.73 -10.68
CA ASP A 64 -8.39 6.92 -12.10
C ASP A 64 -7.08 7.13 -12.87
N LYS A 65 -6.66 6.09 -13.60
CA LYS A 65 -5.39 6.08 -14.34
C LYS A 65 -5.30 7.14 -15.44
N THR A 66 -6.42 7.76 -15.82
CA THR A 66 -6.48 8.80 -16.86
C THR A 66 -6.19 10.20 -16.32
N LYS A 67 -6.18 10.37 -14.99
CA LYS A 67 -5.97 11.65 -14.33
C LYS A 67 -4.57 11.78 -13.76
N ASP A 68 -4.17 13.03 -13.54
CA ASP A 68 -2.93 13.34 -12.84
C ASP A 68 -2.90 12.69 -11.45
N LEU A 69 -1.73 12.18 -11.06
CA LEU A 69 -1.51 11.39 -9.83
C LEU A 69 -2.62 10.35 -9.55
N TYR A 70 -3.18 9.79 -10.62
CA TYR A 70 -4.30 8.86 -10.59
C TYR A 70 -5.54 9.32 -9.81
N ASN A 71 -5.82 10.62 -9.73
CA ASN A 71 -6.92 11.19 -8.93
C ASN A 71 -6.77 10.99 -7.41
N LEU A 72 -5.55 10.65 -6.94
CA LEU A 72 -5.30 10.34 -5.53
C LEU A 72 -4.89 11.57 -4.70
N GLN A 73 -4.98 12.80 -5.23
CA GLN A 73 -4.57 14.01 -4.52
C GLN A 73 -5.27 14.18 -3.16
N GLY A 74 -6.51 13.71 -3.03
CA GLY A 74 -7.27 13.73 -1.77
C GLY A 74 -6.80 12.70 -0.73
N LEU A 75 -6.01 11.70 -1.14
CA LEU A 75 -5.43 10.67 -0.27
C LEU A 75 -3.97 10.96 0.09
N LEU A 76 -3.28 11.77 -0.71
CA LEU A 76 -1.87 12.09 -0.48
C LEU A 76 -1.63 12.87 0.81
N ASP A 77 -0.51 12.59 1.44
CA ASP A 77 0.02 13.41 2.52
C ASP A 77 0.30 14.82 1.98
N PRO A 78 -0.31 15.88 2.56
CA PRO A 78 -0.06 17.26 2.15
C PRO A 78 1.40 17.72 2.25
N THR A 79 2.25 16.99 3.00
CA THR A 79 3.68 17.28 3.12
C THR A 79 4.49 16.76 1.94
N LEU A 80 3.93 15.89 1.10
CA LEU A 80 4.55 15.46 -0.13
C LEU A 80 4.67 16.65 -1.10
N GLY A 81 5.87 16.85 -1.64
CA GLY A 81 6.14 17.93 -2.57
C GLY A 81 5.30 17.86 -3.85
N THR A 82 5.26 18.97 -4.60
CA THR A 82 4.43 19.11 -5.81
C THR A 82 4.94 18.35 -7.03
N THR A 83 6.13 17.74 -6.96
CA THR A 83 6.71 16.94 -8.04
C THR A 83 7.02 15.55 -7.53
N LEU A 84 6.14 14.59 -7.84
CA LEU A 84 6.31 13.18 -7.47
C LEU A 84 6.71 12.38 -8.71
N GLY A 85 7.95 12.57 -9.16
CA GLY A 85 8.53 11.75 -10.22
C GLY A 85 8.41 10.26 -9.89
N GLY A 86 7.84 9.48 -10.81
CA GLY A 86 7.62 8.05 -10.60
C GLY A 86 6.43 7.67 -9.70
N PHE A 87 5.61 8.63 -9.25
CA PHE A 87 4.44 8.37 -8.38
C PHE A 87 3.52 7.26 -8.91
N ASN A 88 3.10 7.37 -10.17
CA ASN A 88 2.20 6.40 -10.79
C ASN A 88 2.78 4.98 -10.76
N LYS A 89 4.09 4.84 -10.99
CA LYS A 89 4.79 3.54 -10.90
C LYS A 89 4.88 3.03 -9.46
N PHE A 90 5.07 3.93 -8.49
CA PHE A 90 5.06 3.59 -7.07
C PHE A 90 3.70 3.05 -6.64
N VAL A 91 2.61 3.72 -7.02
CA VAL A 91 1.24 3.26 -6.75
C VAL A 91 0.95 1.94 -7.46
N ASP A 92 1.32 1.80 -8.73
CA ASP A 92 1.16 0.55 -9.47
C ASP A 92 1.92 -0.62 -8.82
N LEU A 93 3.12 -0.38 -8.29
CA LEU A 93 3.89 -1.38 -7.57
C LEU A 93 3.21 -1.75 -6.24
N ALA A 94 2.79 -0.75 -5.46
CA ALA A 94 2.09 -0.97 -4.20
C ALA A 94 0.80 -1.78 -4.41
N LEU A 95 0.00 -1.45 -5.43
CA LEU A 95 -1.23 -2.15 -5.77
C LEU A 95 -1.00 -3.61 -6.18
N ARG A 96 0.07 -3.89 -6.94
CA ARG A 96 0.47 -5.28 -7.25
C ARG A 96 0.91 -6.06 -6.01
N CYS A 97 1.55 -5.40 -5.04
CA CYS A 97 1.96 -6.05 -3.79
C CYS A 97 0.75 -6.46 -2.94
N VAL A 98 -0.36 -5.70 -2.99
CA VAL A 98 -1.59 -5.95 -2.23
C VAL A 98 -2.68 -6.68 -3.02
N GLU A 99 -2.31 -7.44 -4.05
CA GLU A 99 -3.25 -8.34 -4.73
C GLU A 99 -3.75 -9.43 -3.77
N GLU A 100 -5.02 -9.82 -3.93
CA GLU A 100 -5.65 -10.80 -3.03
C GLU A 100 -4.94 -12.15 -3.09
N SER A 101 -4.60 -12.60 -4.30
CA SER A 101 -3.86 -13.83 -4.57
C SER A 101 -2.35 -13.60 -4.46
N GLY A 102 -1.66 -14.40 -3.64
CA GLY A 102 -0.20 -14.32 -3.50
C GLY A 102 0.57 -14.64 -4.78
N ALA A 103 -0.05 -15.36 -5.71
CA ALA A 103 0.54 -15.71 -7.00
C ALA A 103 0.68 -14.49 -7.93
N ASP A 104 -0.21 -13.50 -7.80
CA ASP A 104 -0.23 -12.28 -8.62
C ASP A 104 0.68 -11.18 -8.05
N ARG A 105 1.11 -11.33 -6.80
CA ARG A 105 2.09 -10.44 -6.16
C ARG A 105 3.48 -10.67 -6.77
N PRO A 106 4.33 -9.63 -6.89
CA PRO A 106 5.74 -9.81 -7.23
C PRO A 106 6.50 -10.59 -6.14
N ARG A 107 7.72 -11.03 -6.44
CA ARG A 107 8.70 -11.45 -5.42
C ARG A 107 9.32 -10.21 -4.79
N MET A 108 9.75 -10.31 -3.53
CA MET A 108 10.32 -9.15 -2.84
C MET A 108 11.57 -8.58 -3.53
N GLY A 109 12.41 -9.42 -4.14
CA GLY A 109 13.53 -8.95 -4.95
C GLY A 109 13.11 -8.14 -6.20
N GLU A 110 11.94 -8.43 -6.79
CA GLU A 110 11.39 -7.64 -7.90
C GLU A 110 10.84 -6.31 -7.38
N VAL A 111 10.22 -6.30 -6.20
CA VAL A 111 9.76 -5.06 -5.55
C VAL A 111 10.93 -4.11 -5.29
N VAL A 112 12.04 -4.60 -4.72
CA VAL A 112 13.25 -3.79 -4.50
C VAL A 112 13.77 -3.20 -5.81
N LYS A 113 13.91 -4.04 -6.85
CA LYS A 113 14.40 -3.60 -8.16
C LYS A 113 13.50 -2.52 -8.78
N GLU A 114 12.18 -2.65 -8.67
CA GLU A 114 11.25 -1.65 -9.19
C GLU A 114 11.32 -0.34 -8.38
N ILE A 115 11.50 -0.40 -7.06
CA ILE A 115 11.73 0.80 -6.24
C ILE A 115 13.01 1.52 -6.69
N GLU A 116 14.12 0.79 -6.89
CA GLU A 116 15.37 1.36 -7.40
C GLU A 116 15.18 2.06 -8.75
N ASN A 117 14.41 1.44 -9.66
CA ASN A 117 14.07 2.06 -10.95
C ASN A 117 13.22 3.33 -10.77
N ILE A 118 12.24 3.32 -9.87
CA ILE A 118 11.39 4.47 -9.58
C ILE A 118 12.21 5.63 -9.01
N MET A 119 13.17 5.35 -8.13
CA MET A 119 14.06 6.37 -7.55
C MET A 119 14.87 7.11 -8.61
N GLN A 120 15.24 6.45 -9.71
CA GLN A 120 15.93 7.10 -10.84
C GLN A 120 15.04 8.08 -11.62
N LEU A 121 13.71 7.94 -11.51
CA LEU A 121 12.72 8.84 -12.13
C LEU A 121 12.30 9.99 -11.22
N ALA A 122 12.71 9.97 -9.96
CA ALA A 122 12.40 10.98 -8.96
C ALA A 122 13.41 12.16 -8.96
N VAL A 123 14.33 12.18 -9.93
CA VAL A 123 15.40 13.17 -10.11
C VAL A 123 15.05 14.17 -11.21
#